data_AF-A0A4Z0Q4B1-F1
#
_entry.id   AF-A0A4Z0Q4B1-F1
#
_cell.length_a   1.000
_cell.length_b   1.000
_cell.length_c   1.000
_cell.angle_alpha   90.00
_cell.angle_beta   90.00
_cell.angle_gamma   90.00
#
_symmetry.space_group_name_H-M   'P 1'
#
loop_
_entity.id
_entity.type
_entity.pdbx_description
1 polymer ?
#
loop_
_entity_poly.entity_id
_entity_poly.type
_entity_poly.pdbx_seq_one_letter_code
_entity_poly.pdbx_strand_id
1 'polypeptide(L)'
;MRNHLATAALFLAATLGAQAQQKPTTVQPQDKTKPTPRLNPVQERAKRLSDQMARDLRLNGYQATRLRAINEDKVAKMAAIEQKNAGNPRLIDEQCGAVCRERDQELRGVLSNNQYSAYYDSREDFYKYDKDYAKQTNAVFVKSVQNPLPASSRGTTIGPARTSSAEAGR
;
A
#
# COMPACT_ATOMS: atom_id res chain seq x y z
N MET A 1 -54.03 22.64 23.73
CA MET A 1 -54.26 22.52 22.27
C MET A 1 -53.28 23.49 21.62
N ARG A 2 -52.27 23.06 20.85
CA ARG A 2 -52.30 22.93 19.37
C ARG A 2 -53.04 24.14 18.74
N ASN A 3 -52.50 25.01 17.88
CA ASN A 3 -51.51 24.93 16.81
C ASN A 3 -51.26 26.39 16.31
N HIS A 4 -50.04 26.79 15.89
CA HIS A 4 -49.61 27.12 14.50
C HIS A 4 -50.41 28.23 13.78
N LEU A 5 -49.90 29.14 12.94
CA LEU A 5 -48.62 29.53 12.32
C LEU A 5 -48.96 30.76 11.43
N ALA A 6 -48.01 31.69 11.18
CA ALA A 6 -47.86 32.42 9.90
C ALA A 6 -46.64 33.37 9.98
N THR A 7 -45.41 32.92 9.75
CA THR A 7 -44.60 33.10 8.50
C THR A 7 -44.76 34.42 7.75
N ALA A 8 -43.72 35.27 7.83
CA ALA A 8 -43.20 36.07 6.70
C ALA A 8 -41.80 36.62 7.04
N ALA A 9 -40.76 36.14 6.35
CA ALA A 9 -39.51 36.87 6.05
C ALA A 9 -38.63 35.95 5.18
N LEU A 10 -38.67 36.16 3.87
CA LEU A 10 -37.65 36.85 3.08
C LEU A 10 -36.32 36.10 2.97
N PHE A 11 -36.07 35.62 1.75
CA PHE A 11 -34.81 35.05 1.29
C PHE A 11 -33.67 36.09 1.34
N LEU A 12 -32.50 35.68 1.83
CA LEU A 12 -31.19 36.09 1.30
C LEU A 12 -30.18 34.97 1.57
N ALA A 13 -29.94 34.19 0.52
CA ALA A 13 -28.89 33.19 0.48
C ALA A 13 -27.54 33.88 0.21
N ALA A 14 -26.57 33.68 1.10
CA ALA A 14 -25.16 33.97 0.86
C ALA A 14 -24.31 32.84 1.45
N THR A 15 -24.33 31.68 0.78
CA THR A 15 -23.36 30.62 1.04
C THR A 15 -22.03 31.01 0.41
N LEU A 16 -21.06 31.46 1.21
CA LEU A 16 -19.65 31.51 0.83
C LEU A 16 -19.11 30.08 0.79
N GLY A 17 -19.41 29.36 -0.29
CA GLY A 17 -18.82 28.07 -0.60
C GLY A 17 -17.36 28.26 -1.01
N ALA A 18 -16.45 27.69 -0.23
CA ALA A 18 -15.05 27.54 -0.57
C ALA A 18 -14.91 26.67 -1.84
N GLN A 19 -14.73 27.31 -3.00
CA GLN A 19 -14.32 26.63 -4.22
C GLN A 19 -12.79 26.46 -4.17
N ALA A 20 -12.35 25.36 -3.57
CA ALA A 20 -10.99 24.87 -3.77
C ALA A 20 -10.81 24.60 -5.27
N GLN A 21 -10.10 25.49 -5.96
CA GLN A 21 -9.66 25.26 -7.34
C GLN A 21 -8.74 24.03 -7.35
N GLN A 22 -9.30 22.87 -7.70
CA GLN A 22 -8.50 21.75 -8.15
C GLN A 22 -7.87 22.16 -9.48
N LYS A 23 -6.63 22.66 -9.42
CA LYS A 23 -5.78 22.81 -10.60
C LYS A 23 -5.73 21.45 -11.30
N PRO A 24 -6.00 21.37 -12.61
CA PRO A 24 -5.81 20.13 -13.33
C PRO A 24 -4.35 19.72 -13.19
N THR A 25 -4.11 18.53 -12.66
CA THR A 25 -2.78 17.93 -12.55
C THR A 25 -2.29 17.64 -13.97
N THR A 26 -1.71 18.63 -14.62
CA THR A 26 -0.86 18.41 -15.79
C THR A 26 0.26 17.49 -15.35
N VAL A 27 0.20 16.24 -15.79
CA VAL A 27 1.27 15.26 -15.64
C VAL A 27 2.51 15.87 -16.29
N GLN A 28 3.40 16.44 -15.48
CA GLN A 28 4.67 16.93 -15.97
C GLN A 28 5.51 15.73 -16.43
N PRO A 29 6.18 15.79 -17.59
CA PRO A 29 7.10 14.75 -18.03
C PRO A 29 8.17 14.55 -16.96
N GLN A 30 8.21 13.37 -16.34
CA GLN A 30 9.26 13.03 -15.38
C GLN A 30 10.61 12.99 -16.09
N ASP A 31 11.57 13.70 -15.50
CA ASP A 31 12.98 13.67 -15.87
C ASP A 31 13.53 12.24 -15.70
N LYS A 32 13.95 11.62 -16.79
CA LYS A 32 14.48 10.24 -16.84
C LYS A 32 15.80 10.06 -16.09
N THR A 33 16.44 11.14 -15.66
CA THR A 33 17.69 11.11 -14.89
C THR A 33 17.46 11.08 -13.38
N LYS A 34 16.24 11.40 -12.91
CA LYS A 34 15.86 11.15 -11.53
C LYS A 34 15.45 9.69 -11.41
N PRO A 35 15.90 8.96 -10.37
CA PRO A 35 15.33 7.67 -10.07
C PRO A 35 13.82 7.87 -9.95
N THR A 36 13.04 7.33 -10.89
CA THR A 36 11.62 7.08 -10.68
C THR A 36 11.51 6.39 -9.32
N PRO A 37 10.55 6.74 -8.45
CA PRO A 37 10.24 5.91 -7.30
C PRO A 37 9.83 4.56 -7.86
N ARG A 38 10.79 3.67 -8.09
CA ARG A 38 10.54 2.25 -8.13
C ARG A 38 9.90 2.03 -6.78
N LEU A 39 8.60 1.75 -6.77
CA LEU A 39 7.86 1.29 -5.60
C LEU A 39 8.83 0.39 -4.84
N ASN A 40 9.36 0.84 -3.71
CA ASN A 40 10.15 -0.04 -2.88
C ASN A 40 9.11 -0.92 -2.19
N PRO A 41 8.85 -2.15 -2.70
CA PRO A 41 7.68 -2.90 -2.29
C PRO A 41 7.73 -3.25 -0.79
N VAL A 42 8.95 -3.33 -0.25
CA VAL A 42 9.23 -3.57 1.18
C VAL A 42 8.84 -2.36 2.03
N GLN A 43 9.23 -1.14 1.63
CA GLN A 43 8.87 0.08 2.35
C GLN A 43 7.37 0.35 2.31
N GLU A 44 6.72 0.16 1.16
CA GLU A 44 5.28 0.33 1.05
C GLU A 44 4.53 -0.71 1.89
N ARG A 45 4.99 -1.96 1.89
CA ARG A 45 4.45 -3.03 2.74
C ARG A 45 4.56 -2.67 4.23
N ALA A 46 5.75 -2.25 4.68
CA ALA A 46 5.98 -1.80 6.06
C ALA A 46 5.09 -0.61 6.44
N LYS A 47 4.98 0.39 5.55
CA LYS A 47 4.13 1.57 5.76
C LYS A 47 2.67 1.16 5.91
N ARG A 48 2.14 0.34 5.01
CA ARG A 48 0.74 -0.11 5.04
C ARG A 48 0.40 -0.89 6.31
N LEU A 49 1.27 -1.82 6.71
CA LEU A 49 1.10 -2.57 7.94
C LEU A 49 1.13 -1.64 9.16
N SER A 50 2.09 -0.72 9.20
CA SER A 50 2.21 0.25 10.30
C SER A 50 1.00 1.17 10.39
N ASP A 51 0.50 1.66 9.27
CA ASP A 51 -0.66 2.54 9.24
C ASP A 51 -1.94 1.79 9.66
N GLN A 52 -2.08 0.51 9.31
CA GLN A 52 -3.19 -0.33 9.77
C GLN A 52 -3.13 -0.52 11.29
N MET A 53 -2.00 -1.01 11.80
CA MET A 53 -1.80 -1.24 13.23
C MET A 53 -1.93 0.05 14.05
N ALA A 54 -1.41 1.18 13.55
CA ALA A 54 -1.51 2.46 14.25
C ALA A 54 -2.97 2.93 14.42
N ARG A 55 -3.82 2.69 13.41
CA ARG A 55 -5.25 2.99 13.50
C ARG A 55 -5.96 2.06 14.48
N ASP A 56 -5.79 0.76 14.29
CA ASP A 56 -6.55 -0.25 15.03
C ASP A 56 -6.19 -0.24 16.53
N LEU A 57 -4.91 -0.02 16.85
CA LEU A 57 -4.41 0.06 18.22
C LEU A 57 -4.48 1.48 18.81
N ARG A 58 -4.99 2.45 18.03
CA ARG A 58 -5.15 3.86 18.43
C ARG A 58 -3.86 4.45 19.01
N LEU A 59 -2.75 4.24 18.29
CA LEU A 59 -1.42 4.61 18.77
C LEU A 59 -1.24 6.13 18.80
N ASN A 60 -0.51 6.61 19.80
CA ASN A 60 -0.05 8.01 19.81
C ASN A 60 1.15 8.21 18.85
N GLY A 61 1.57 9.46 18.66
CA GLY A 61 2.64 9.79 17.71
C GLY A 61 3.98 9.11 17.99
N TYR A 62 4.37 8.97 19.26
CA TYR A 62 5.59 8.26 19.66
C TYR A 62 5.49 6.77 19.32
N GLN A 63 4.40 6.12 19.73
CA GLN A 63 4.17 4.70 19.51
C GLN A 63 4.09 4.36 18.02
N ALA A 64 3.38 5.17 17.22
CA ALA A 64 3.27 4.97 15.78
C ALA A 64 4.64 5.13 15.08
N THR A 65 5.49 6.05 15.55
CA THR A 65 6.84 6.23 15.01
C THR A 65 7.73 5.03 15.32
N ARG A 66 7.71 4.53 16.57
CA ARG A 66 8.45 3.33 16.96
C ARG A 66 7.96 2.08 16.24
N LEU A 67 6.64 1.90 16.14
CA LEU A 67 6.02 0.82 15.38
C LEU A 67 6.49 0.81 13.92
N ARG A 68 6.54 1.98 13.27
CA ARG A 68 6.97 2.08 11.87
C ARG A 68 8.41 1.61 11.70
N ALA A 69 9.32 2.06 12.57
CA ALA A 69 10.71 1.63 12.53
C ALA A 69 10.86 0.11 12.76
N ILE A 70 10.10 -0.45 13.71
CA ILE A 70 10.06 -1.90 13.96
C ILE A 70 9.59 -2.62 12.70
N ASN A 71 8.46 -2.22 12.13
CA ASN A 71 7.90 -2.88 10.95
C ASN A 71 8.78 -2.72 9.70
N GLU A 72 9.49 -1.61 9.53
CA GLU A 72 10.48 -1.44 8.46
C GLU A 72 11.60 -2.49 8.56
N ASP A 73 12.17 -2.71 9.74
CA ASP A 73 13.16 -3.77 9.98
C ASP A 73 12.57 -5.16 9.71
N LYS A 74 11.42 -5.47 10.32
CA LYS A 74 10.82 -6.81 10.24
C LYS A 74 10.35 -7.17 8.84
N VAL A 75 9.74 -6.24 8.12
CA VAL A 75 9.30 -6.48 6.74
C VAL A 75 10.50 -6.62 5.81
N ALA A 76 11.59 -5.88 6.02
CA ALA A 76 12.83 -6.09 5.28
C ALA A 76 13.41 -7.49 5.51
N LYS A 77 13.44 -7.96 6.76
CA LYS A 77 13.86 -9.33 7.11
C LYS A 77 12.96 -10.40 6.45
N MET A 78 11.65 -10.22 6.51
CA MET A 78 10.69 -11.14 5.88
C MET A 78 10.88 -11.18 4.35
N ALA A 79 11.05 -10.03 3.70
CA ALA A 79 11.32 -9.98 2.27
C ALA A 79 12.63 -10.69 1.89
N ALA A 80 13.68 -10.56 2.71
CA ALA A 80 14.94 -11.27 2.50
C ALA A 80 14.78 -12.79 2.66
N ILE A 81 13.98 -13.25 3.64
CA ILE A 81 13.64 -14.67 3.83
C ILE A 81 12.86 -15.21 2.63
N GLU A 82 11.83 -14.47 2.19
CA GLU A 82 11.00 -14.82 1.03
C GLU A 82 11.86 -14.95 -0.24
N GLN A 83 12.80 -14.03 -0.46
CA GLN A 83 13.72 -14.08 -1.59
C GLN A 83 14.71 -15.25 -1.48
N LYS A 84 15.32 -15.46 -0.31
CA LYS A 84 16.34 -16.49 -0.09
C LYS A 84 15.78 -17.90 -0.25
N ASN A 85 14.54 -18.11 0.19
CA ASN A 85 13.90 -19.44 0.22
C ASN A 85 12.79 -19.57 -0.84
N ALA A 86 12.88 -18.81 -1.93
CA ALA A 86 11.90 -18.84 -3.01
C ALA A 86 11.64 -20.29 -3.47
N GLY A 87 10.36 -20.67 -3.53
CA GLY A 87 9.94 -22.04 -3.86
C GLY A 87 9.80 -23.00 -2.67
N ASN A 88 10.15 -22.59 -1.45
CA ASN A 88 9.94 -23.37 -0.23
C ASN A 88 8.98 -22.66 0.76
N PRO A 89 7.66 -22.73 0.52
CA PRO A 89 6.67 -21.98 1.31
C PRO A 89 6.67 -22.37 2.79
N ARG A 90 6.95 -23.63 3.11
CA ARG A 90 7.00 -24.12 4.50
C ARG A 90 8.13 -23.45 5.28
N LEU A 91 9.33 -23.39 4.69
CA LEU A 91 10.48 -22.76 5.34
C LEU A 91 10.33 -21.24 5.43
N ILE A 92 9.73 -20.61 4.42
CA ILE A 92 9.38 -19.19 4.46
C ILE A 92 8.45 -18.91 5.64
N ASP A 93 7.36 -19.67 5.77
CA ASP A 93 6.39 -19.46 6.84
C ASP A 93 7.00 -19.67 8.23
N GLU A 94 7.86 -20.68 8.40
CA GLU A 94 8.57 -20.93 9.66
C GLU A 94 9.50 -19.77 10.05
N GLN A 95 10.33 -19.31 9.12
CA GLN A 95 11.30 -18.23 9.36
C GLN A 95 10.61 -16.87 9.54
N CYS A 96 9.60 -16.55 8.73
CA CYS A 96 8.80 -15.34 8.91
C CYS A 96 8.02 -15.38 10.24
N GLY A 97 7.58 -16.55 10.69
CA GLY A 97 7.00 -16.73 12.01
C GLY A 97 7.97 -16.38 13.15
N ALA A 98 9.27 -16.66 12.99
CA ALA A 98 10.29 -16.22 13.94
C ALA A 98 10.44 -14.69 13.96
N VAL A 99 10.45 -14.05 12.79
CA VAL A 99 10.49 -12.58 12.69
C VAL A 99 9.24 -11.93 13.32
N CYS A 100 8.07 -12.56 13.21
CA CYS A 100 6.85 -12.09 13.87
C CYS A 100 6.98 -12.16 15.41
N ARG A 101 7.62 -13.20 15.95
CA ARG A 101 7.89 -13.29 17.40
C ARG A 101 8.87 -12.22 17.88
N GLU A 102 9.86 -11.84 17.07
CA GLU A 102 10.72 -10.68 17.39
C GLU A 102 9.90 -9.39 17.47
N ARG A 103 8.99 -9.18 16.50
CA ARG A 103 8.09 -8.01 16.50
C ARG A 103 7.24 -7.98 17.78
N ASP A 104 6.68 -9.12 18.19
CA ASP A 104 5.90 -9.22 19.43
C ASP A 104 6.71 -8.73 20.64
N GLN A 105 7.97 -9.16 20.76
CA GLN A 105 8.84 -8.76 21.86
C GLN A 105 9.16 -7.26 21.84
N GLU A 106 9.47 -6.70 20.66
CA GLU A 106 9.78 -5.28 20.53
C GLU A 106 8.55 -4.39 20.80
N LEU A 107 7.37 -4.81 20.35
CA LEU A 107 6.13 -4.07 20.60
C LEU A 107 5.71 -4.07 22.06
N ARG A 108 6.06 -5.10 22.84
CA ARG A 108 5.83 -5.12 24.28
C ARG A 108 6.54 -3.96 25.01
N GLY A 109 7.66 -3.47 24.47
CA GLY A 109 8.38 -2.32 25.02
C GLY A 109 7.89 -0.95 24.57
N VAL A 110 6.95 -0.89 23.61
CA VAL A 110 6.45 0.36 23.00
C VAL A 110 4.99 0.62 23.36
N LEU A 111 4.19 -0.44 23.40
CA LEU A 111 2.75 -0.37 23.63
C LEU A 111 2.43 -0.36 25.12
N SER A 112 1.33 0.30 25.50
CA SER A 112 0.76 0.09 26.84
C SER A 112 0.23 -1.33 26.97
N ASN A 113 0.03 -1.83 28.20
CA ASN A 113 -0.50 -3.17 28.44
C ASN A 113 -1.80 -3.45 27.67
N ASN A 114 -2.76 -2.51 27.69
CA ASN A 114 -4.02 -2.68 26.98
C ASN A 114 -3.84 -2.74 25.45
N GLN A 115 -2.96 -1.90 24.90
CA GLN A 115 -2.65 -1.90 23.47
C GLN A 115 -1.88 -3.16 23.05
N TYR A 116 -0.99 -3.64 23.90
CA TYR A 116 -0.25 -4.87 23.65
C TYR A 116 -1.17 -6.09 23.68
N SER A 117 -2.11 -6.17 24.63
CA SER A 117 -3.12 -7.23 24.64
C SER A 117 -3.97 -7.19 23.37
N ALA A 118 -4.49 -6.02 22.99
CA ALA A 118 -5.25 -5.86 21.74
C ALA A 118 -4.44 -6.24 20.49
N TYR A 119 -3.15 -5.88 20.46
CA TYR A 119 -2.23 -6.32 19.41
C TYR A 119 -2.06 -7.84 19.40
N TYR A 120 -1.84 -8.45 20.56
CA TYR A 120 -1.58 -9.87 20.68
C TYR A 120 -2.78 -10.71 20.21
N ASP A 121 -4.00 -10.25 20.54
CA ASP A 121 -5.25 -10.89 20.11
C ASP A 121 -5.48 -10.77 18.59
N SER A 122 -4.97 -9.71 17.95
CA SER A 122 -5.15 -9.40 16.52
C SER A 122 -3.91 -9.68 15.65
N ARG A 123 -2.84 -10.26 16.22
CA ARG A 123 -1.56 -10.41 15.52
C ARG A 123 -1.63 -11.29 14.27
N GLU A 124 -2.52 -12.29 14.27
CA GLU A 124 -2.77 -13.16 13.12
C GLU A 124 -3.42 -12.37 11.98
N ASP A 125 -4.32 -11.44 12.28
CA ASP A 125 -4.95 -10.58 11.29
C ASP A 125 -3.93 -9.64 10.65
N PHE A 126 -3.04 -9.05 11.46
CA PHE A 126 -1.95 -8.22 10.94
C PHE A 126 -0.96 -9.01 10.09
N TYR A 127 -0.62 -10.24 10.50
CA TYR A 127 0.23 -11.13 9.70
C TYR A 127 -0.44 -11.50 8.37
N LYS A 128 -1.72 -11.86 8.40
CA LYS A 128 -2.51 -12.15 7.20
C LYS A 128 -2.60 -10.94 6.27
N TYR A 129 -2.92 -9.76 6.80
CA TYR A 129 -3.00 -8.50 6.05
C TYR A 129 -1.70 -8.22 5.26
N ASP A 130 -0.57 -8.39 5.94
CA ASP A 130 0.75 -8.21 5.36
C ASP A 130 1.09 -9.29 4.30
N LYS A 131 0.84 -10.56 4.61
CA LYS A 131 1.07 -11.70 3.71
C LYS A 131 0.23 -11.61 2.44
N ASP A 132 -1.03 -11.23 2.56
CA ASP A 132 -1.95 -11.09 1.42
C ASP A 132 -1.50 -9.94 0.51
N TYR A 133 -1.03 -8.82 1.08
CA TYR A 133 -0.45 -7.75 0.29
C TYR A 133 0.81 -8.19 -0.46
N ALA A 134 1.75 -8.88 0.20
CA ALA A 134 2.97 -9.37 -0.42
C ALA A 134 2.70 -10.32 -1.61
N LYS A 135 1.71 -11.21 -1.46
CA LYS A 135 1.26 -12.08 -2.56
C LYS A 135 0.69 -11.28 -3.73
N GLN A 136 -0.15 -10.29 -3.44
CA GLN A 136 -0.75 -9.43 -4.46
C GLN A 136 0.30 -8.61 -5.21
N THR A 137 1.27 -8.01 -4.52
CA THR A 137 2.33 -7.22 -5.17
C THR A 137 3.21 -8.08 -6.07
N ASN A 138 3.52 -9.31 -5.66
CA ASN A 138 4.27 -10.25 -6.49
C ASN A 138 3.48 -10.64 -7.74
N ALA A 139 2.18 -10.92 -7.60
CA ALA A 139 1.32 -11.24 -8.74
C ALA A 139 1.19 -10.07 -9.73
N VAL A 140 1.03 -8.85 -9.24
CA VAL A 140 0.97 -7.63 -10.07
C VAL A 140 2.29 -7.40 -10.79
N PHE A 141 3.42 -7.54 -10.09
CA PHE A 141 4.75 -7.40 -10.69
C PHE A 141 4.95 -8.42 -11.82
N VAL A 142 4.72 -9.71 -11.55
CA VAL A 142 4.85 -10.78 -12.57
C VAL A 142 3.94 -10.52 -13.77
N LYS A 143 2.69 -10.11 -13.54
CA LYS A 143 1.75 -9.76 -14.63
C LYS A 143 2.24 -8.57 -15.47
N SER A 144 2.81 -7.55 -14.82
CA SER A 144 3.32 -6.36 -15.51
C SER A 144 4.57 -6.64 -16.37
N VAL A 145 5.38 -7.63 -15.97
CA VAL A 145 6.54 -8.10 -16.75
C VAL A 145 6.08 -8.97 -17.93
N GLN A 146 5.10 -9.86 -17.73
CA GLN A 146 4.58 -10.72 -18.80
C GLN A 146 3.74 -9.94 -19.82
N ASN A 147 3.01 -8.92 -19.38
CA ASN A 147 2.13 -8.11 -20.21
C ASN A 147 2.44 -6.63 -19.97
N PRO A 148 3.57 -6.11 -20.48
CA PRO A 148 3.88 -4.70 -20.35
C PRO A 148 2.78 -3.90 -21.06
N LEU A 149 2.26 -2.86 -20.39
CA LEU A 149 1.41 -1.89 -21.07
C LEU A 149 2.17 -1.36 -22.29
N PRO A 150 1.53 -1.24 -23.47
CA PRO A 150 2.22 -0.73 -24.65
C PRO A 150 2.81 0.64 -24.32
N ALA A 151 4.11 0.81 -24.59
CA ALA A 151 4.78 2.09 -24.44
C ALA A 151 4.14 3.09 -25.40
N SER A 152 3.17 3.87 -24.91
CA SER A 152 2.46 4.88 -25.70
C SER A 152 3.17 6.22 -25.53
N SER A 153 3.95 6.63 -26.52
CA SER A 153 4.20 8.04 -26.78
C SER A 153 3.10 8.55 -27.70
N ARG A 154 2.06 9.17 -27.12
CA ARG A 154 0.98 9.88 -27.85
C ARG A 154 0.24 9.02 -28.88
N GLY A 155 -0.34 7.89 -28.46
CA GLY A 155 -1.27 7.12 -29.30
C GLY A 155 -0.64 6.18 -30.32
N THR A 156 0.69 6.14 -30.42
CA THR A 156 1.38 5.11 -31.23
C THR A 156 1.75 3.93 -30.33
N THR A 157 1.08 2.79 -30.53
CA THR A 157 1.44 1.53 -29.88
C THR A 157 2.61 0.89 -30.63
N ILE A 158 3.80 0.82 -30.04
CA ILE A 158 4.88 -0.01 -30.57
C ILE A 158 4.59 -1.46 -30.17
N GLY A 159 3.98 -2.22 -31.08
CA GLY A 159 3.82 -3.67 -30.94
C GLY A 159 5.04 -4.43 -31.46
N PRO A 160 5.19 -5.73 -31.11
CA PRO A 160 6.26 -6.56 -31.66
C PRO A 160 6.15 -6.60 -33.19
N ALA A 161 7.29 -6.46 -33.88
CA ALA A 161 7.35 -6.48 -35.33
C ALA A 161 6.74 -7.77 -35.86
N ARG A 162 5.66 -7.66 -36.65
CA ARG A 162 5.15 -8.79 -37.44
C ARG A 162 6.29 -9.21 -38.36
N THR A 163 6.75 -10.45 -38.22
CA THR A 163 7.58 -11.09 -39.25
C THR A 163 6.74 -11.11 -40.53
N SER A 164 7.13 -10.33 -41.54
CA SER A 164 6.54 -10.49 -42.86
C SER A 164 7.00 -11.85 -43.38
N SER A 165 6.08 -12.81 -43.40
CA SER A 165 6.22 -14.01 -44.20
C SER A 165 6.40 -13.57 -45.66
N ALA A 166 7.63 -13.65 -46.14
CA ALA A 166 7.92 -13.56 -47.57
C ALA A 166 7.39 -14.85 -48.22
N GLU A 167 6.20 -14.69 -48.81
CA GLU A 167 5.88 -15.08 -50.19
C GLU A 167 6.03 -16.56 -50.58
N ALA A 168 4.87 -17.21 -50.73
CA ALA A 168 4.68 -18.40 -51.55
C ALA A 168 4.24 -17.98 -52.97
N GLY A 169 4.85 -18.60 -53.99
CA GLY A 169 4.40 -18.64 -55.39
C GLY A 169 5.06 -17.59 -56.29
N ARG A 170 5.62 -17.90 -57.46
CA ARG A 170 5.47 -19.05 -58.38
C ARG A 170 6.78 -19.31 -59.11
#